data_AF-A0A9D5ALQ0-F1
#
_entry.id   AF-A0A9D5ALQ0-F1
#
_cell.length_a   1.000
_cell.length_b   1.000
_cell.length_c   1.000
_cell.angle_alpha   90.00
_cell.angle_beta   90.00
_cell.angle_gamma   90.00
#
_symmetry.space_group_name_H-M   'P 1'
#
loop_
_entity.id
_entity.type
_entity.pdbx_description
1 polymer ?
#
loop_
_entity_poly.entity_id
_entity_poly.type
_entity_poly.pdbx_seq_one_letter_code
_entity_poly.pdbx_strand_id
1 'polypeptide(L)'
;MLFTAENHSFGQIVSDNMFPTVLTMDYSDIMASLASNMLGSEAKPESNNFLEPAFTSDLPIYYVQTKCPQDDLLFPPIYSVGGIDAQQYMETFPFTIAGFHVDIEIGCADGINLWRNSSSEINNELYEGHERSSPQRINPIFSAFDFLNSNENGFNATVWYKSTYKDVTNFGPTALLRIPRSVNLISNAYLQFLRGPGTKMLFEFVKEMPKSETPFRIEIASLLGGLFFTWVVLQLFPVVLTSLVYEKQQKLRIMMKMHGLGDGPYWMITYGYFLALSVIYMLCFVTFGSVLGLKFFTLNDYSIQFVFYFIYINLQITLAFLLASFFSSVKTATVTAYIGIFGTGLLSGFLFQFFIQDSSFPRGWIIFMELYPGFALYRGLYEFAQSATSGSNVGTDGMRWHDLSDSANGMKEVLIIMFAEWIVVLFVAYYIDQVFSTGSGKRPLFFLKGFQKKPLSSCKTLSIQRQGSKVLVQMEKPDVMQEREKVEQLLLEPTIDHAIVCDNLKKFYPGRDGNPGKFAVRELSLAVPRGECFGMLGPNGAGKTSFISMMIGLTKPTSGAAYVQGLDIKTHMDGIYTSMGV
;
A
#
# COMPACT_ATOMS: atom_id res chain seq x y z
N MET A 1 -22.21 33.14 -25.46
CA MET A 1 -22.09 31.80 -26.10
C MET A 1 -21.74 31.99 -27.57
N LEU A 2 -21.00 31.06 -28.19
CA LEU A 2 -20.65 31.18 -29.60
C LEU A 2 -21.70 30.50 -30.49
N PHE A 3 -21.95 31.05 -31.66
CA PHE A 3 -22.94 30.56 -32.63
C PHE A 3 -22.38 30.55 -34.05
N THR A 4 -22.75 29.56 -34.85
CA THR A 4 -22.48 29.54 -36.29
C THR A 4 -23.63 28.87 -37.03
N ALA A 5 -23.98 29.36 -38.23
CA ALA A 5 -24.94 28.72 -39.13
C ALA A 5 -24.64 29.12 -40.58
N GLU A 6 -25.11 28.33 -41.55
CA GLU A 6 -24.94 28.63 -42.97
C GLU A 6 -25.75 29.87 -43.37
N ASN A 7 -26.97 29.99 -42.85
CA ASN A 7 -27.81 31.17 -42.99
C ASN A 7 -27.83 31.99 -41.69
N HIS A 8 -27.24 33.18 -41.75
CA HIS A 8 -27.13 34.08 -40.59
C HIS A 8 -28.50 34.51 -40.03
N SER A 9 -29.51 34.74 -40.87
CA SER A 9 -30.83 35.16 -40.38
C SER A 9 -31.52 34.02 -39.62
N PHE A 10 -31.40 32.79 -40.12
CA PHE A 10 -31.87 31.59 -39.43
C PHE A 10 -31.17 31.40 -38.09
N GLY A 11 -29.83 31.43 -38.10
CA GLY A 11 -29.03 31.25 -36.88
C GLY A 11 -29.34 32.31 -35.82
N GLN A 12 -29.56 33.56 -36.24
CA GLN A 12 -29.94 34.65 -35.35
C GLN A 12 -31.33 34.43 -34.72
N ILE A 13 -32.35 34.07 -35.51
CA ILE A 13 -33.70 33.80 -34.98
C ILE A 13 -33.67 32.62 -34.01
N VAL A 14 -32.96 31.55 -34.34
CA VAL A 14 -32.82 30.39 -33.44
C VAL A 14 -32.06 30.77 -32.17
N SER A 15 -30.98 31.55 -32.26
CA SER A 15 -30.27 32.02 -31.06
C SER A 15 -31.12 32.94 -30.20
N ASP A 16 -31.92 33.82 -30.81
CA ASP A 16 -32.81 34.73 -30.08
C ASP A 16 -33.94 33.96 -29.38
N ASN A 17 -34.47 32.90 -30.01
CA ASN A 17 -35.45 32.01 -29.38
C ASN A 17 -34.87 31.20 -28.21
N MET A 18 -33.54 31.01 -28.13
CA MET A 18 -32.90 30.37 -26.97
C MET A 18 -32.89 31.29 -25.73
N PHE A 19 -32.83 32.60 -25.93
CA PHE A 19 -32.74 33.61 -24.86
C PHE A 19 -33.99 34.50 -24.87
N PRO A 20 -35.06 34.14 -24.13
CA PRO A 20 -36.28 34.92 -24.14
C PRO A 20 -36.04 36.34 -23.60
N THR A 21 -36.71 37.33 -24.21
CA THR A 21 -36.68 38.74 -23.79
C THR A 21 -37.51 39.00 -22.53
N VAL A 22 -38.50 38.14 -22.25
CA VAL A 22 -39.43 38.27 -21.11
C VAL A 22 -39.47 36.94 -20.36
N LEU A 23 -39.36 37.01 -19.04
CA LEU A 23 -39.47 35.84 -18.18
C LEU A 23 -40.94 35.52 -17.87
N THR A 24 -41.34 34.26 -18.06
CA THR A 24 -42.61 33.74 -17.56
C THR A 24 -42.35 32.73 -16.44
N MET A 25 -42.56 33.15 -15.19
CA MET A 25 -42.53 32.28 -14.01
C MET A 25 -43.94 31.85 -13.64
N ASP A 26 -44.18 30.54 -13.58
CA ASP A 26 -45.36 30.00 -12.91
C ASP A 26 -44.95 29.57 -11.50
N TYR A 27 -45.39 30.35 -10.51
CA TYR A 27 -45.04 30.12 -9.11
C TYR A 27 -45.80 28.95 -8.47
N SER A 28 -46.80 28.39 -9.15
CA SER A 28 -47.50 27.18 -8.68
C SER A 28 -46.69 25.90 -8.92
N ASP A 29 -45.84 25.90 -9.95
CA ASP A 29 -44.89 24.83 -10.28
C ASP A 29 -43.54 25.44 -10.70
N ILE A 30 -42.80 25.91 -9.70
CA ILE A 30 -41.50 26.57 -9.87
C ILE A 30 -40.51 25.63 -10.58
N MET A 31 -40.57 24.32 -10.31
CA MET A 31 -39.67 23.36 -10.95
C MET A 31 -39.93 23.23 -12.45
N ALA A 32 -41.20 23.16 -12.86
CA ALA A 32 -41.55 23.20 -14.28
C ALA A 32 -41.13 24.52 -14.93
N SER A 33 -41.28 25.64 -14.23
CA SER A 33 -40.84 26.94 -14.75
C SER A 33 -39.32 27.02 -14.91
N LEU A 34 -38.54 26.58 -13.93
CA LEU A 34 -37.07 26.49 -13.99
C LEU A 34 -36.60 25.57 -15.12
N ALA A 35 -37.28 24.44 -15.35
CA ALA A 35 -36.94 23.50 -16.43
C ALA A 35 -37.21 24.07 -17.84
N SER A 36 -38.15 25.02 -17.95
CA SER A 36 -38.55 25.62 -19.23
C SER A 36 -37.72 26.84 -19.65
N ASN A 37 -36.88 27.34 -18.74
CA ASN A 37 -36.08 28.55 -18.93
C ASN A 37 -34.59 28.21 -19.00
N MET A 38 -33.80 29.14 -19.54
CA MET A 38 -32.35 29.00 -19.60
C MET A 38 -31.70 29.47 -18.30
N LEU A 39 -31.09 28.53 -17.58
CA LEU A 39 -30.43 28.76 -16.30
C LEU A 39 -28.91 28.57 -16.40
N GLY A 40 -28.18 29.34 -15.62
CA GLY A 40 -26.76 29.17 -15.32
C GLY A 40 -26.52 29.21 -13.81
N SER A 41 -25.44 28.62 -13.34
CA SER A 41 -24.99 28.71 -11.95
C SER A 41 -23.48 28.58 -11.88
N GLU A 42 -22.89 29.12 -10.83
CA GLU A 42 -21.47 28.93 -10.50
C GLU A 42 -21.21 27.61 -9.76
N ALA A 43 -22.27 26.86 -9.43
CA ALA A 43 -22.17 25.57 -8.77
C ALA A 43 -21.35 24.57 -9.61
N LYS A 44 -20.45 23.85 -8.94
CA LYS A 44 -19.70 22.77 -9.58
C LYS A 44 -20.63 21.57 -9.82
N PRO A 45 -20.54 20.91 -10.99
CA PRO A 45 -21.33 19.72 -11.27
C PRO A 45 -20.91 18.57 -10.35
N GLU A 46 -21.90 17.77 -9.93
CA GLU A 46 -21.72 16.58 -9.10
C GLU A 46 -21.77 15.30 -9.94
N SER A 47 -21.44 14.17 -9.33
CA SER A 47 -21.43 12.86 -9.96
C SER A 47 -22.77 12.11 -9.92
N ASN A 48 -23.81 12.68 -9.30
CA ASN A 48 -25.13 12.06 -9.19
C ASN A 48 -26.16 12.75 -10.12
N ASN A 49 -27.16 11.99 -10.58
CA ASN A 49 -28.29 12.50 -11.37
C ASN A 49 -29.51 12.86 -10.52
N PHE A 50 -29.42 12.74 -9.19
CA PHE A 50 -30.58 12.78 -8.31
C PHE A 50 -30.94 14.20 -7.88
N LEU A 51 -29.93 14.99 -7.50
CA LEU A 51 -30.09 16.40 -7.16
C LEU A 51 -29.19 17.24 -8.06
N GLU A 52 -29.70 18.38 -8.51
CA GLU A 52 -28.87 19.35 -9.24
C GLU A 52 -28.08 20.18 -8.21
N PRO A 53 -26.75 20.24 -8.29
CA PRO A 53 -25.94 21.04 -7.38
C PRO A 53 -26.38 22.50 -7.34
N ALA A 54 -26.78 23.06 -8.48
CA ALA A 54 -27.30 24.43 -8.52
C ALA A 54 -28.55 24.65 -7.64
N PHE A 55 -29.33 23.60 -7.34
CA PHE A 55 -30.50 23.68 -6.46
C PHE A 55 -30.22 23.31 -4.99
N THR A 56 -28.97 22.95 -4.67
CA THR A 56 -28.57 22.51 -3.32
C THR A 56 -27.37 23.28 -2.77
N SER A 57 -26.67 24.03 -3.64
CA SER A 57 -25.62 24.96 -3.25
C SER A 57 -26.21 26.29 -2.79
N ASP A 58 -25.53 26.95 -1.85
CA ASP A 58 -25.80 28.34 -1.43
C ASP A 58 -25.36 29.38 -2.49
N LEU A 59 -25.14 28.94 -3.74
CA LEU A 59 -24.71 29.80 -4.85
C LEU A 59 -25.92 30.24 -5.68
N PRO A 60 -25.90 31.45 -6.25
CA PRO A 60 -27.01 31.98 -7.00
C PRO A 60 -27.26 31.22 -8.30
N ILE A 61 -28.52 31.24 -8.74
CA ILE A 61 -28.96 30.79 -10.06
C ILE A 61 -29.22 32.01 -10.94
N TYR A 62 -28.63 32.01 -12.13
CA TYR A 62 -28.79 33.08 -13.11
C TYR A 62 -29.74 32.66 -14.21
N TYR A 63 -30.76 33.47 -14.48
CA TYR A 63 -31.53 33.39 -15.71
C TYR A 63 -30.80 34.12 -16.82
N VAL A 64 -30.61 33.45 -17.95
CA VAL A 64 -29.89 34.04 -19.09
C VAL A 64 -30.89 34.61 -20.09
N GLN A 65 -30.84 35.92 -20.32
CA GLN A 65 -31.75 36.67 -21.20
C GLN A 65 -30.99 37.51 -22.22
N THR A 66 -31.62 37.88 -23.35
CA THR A 66 -30.99 38.75 -24.37
C THR A 66 -30.56 40.11 -23.83
N LYS A 67 -31.32 40.66 -22.88
CA LYS A 67 -30.98 41.89 -22.17
C LYS A 67 -31.68 41.91 -20.82
N CYS A 68 -30.92 42.01 -19.75
CA CYS A 68 -31.48 42.25 -18.43
C CYS A 68 -32.07 43.69 -18.37
N PRO A 69 -33.28 43.86 -17.84
CA PRO A 69 -33.90 45.19 -17.70
C PRO A 69 -33.02 46.07 -16.82
N GLN A 70 -32.57 47.22 -17.34
CA GLN A 70 -31.63 48.11 -16.64
C GLN A 70 -32.32 49.11 -15.70
N ASP A 71 -33.60 49.41 -15.91
CA ASP A 71 -34.38 50.31 -15.05
C ASP A 71 -35.86 49.95 -15.21
N ASP A 72 -36.58 49.84 -14.08
CA ASP A 72 -38.02 49.58 -13.92
C ASP A 72 -38.59 48.15 -14.08
N LEU A 73 -38.84 47.58 -12.89
CA LEU A 73 -40.08 46.92 -12.43
C LEU A 73 -40.23 45.41 -12.62
N LEU A 74 -40.06 44.72 -11.49
CA LEU A 74 -40.77 43.51 -11.06
C LEU A 74 -40.58 42.26 -11.94
N PHE A 75 -39.93 41.23 -11.39
CA PHE A 75 -40.46 39.87 -11.61
C PHE A 75 -41.99 39.95 -11.39
N PRO A 76 -42.81 39.36 -12.29
CA PRO A 76 -44.23 39.68 -12.39
C PRO A 76 -44.89 39.74 -11.01
N PRO A 77 -45.73 40.77 -10.75
CA PRO A 77 -46.09 41.21 -9.41
C PRO A 77 -46.50 40.05 -8.52
N ILE A 78 -45.67 39.80 -7.50
CA ILE A 78 -46.03 39.11 -6.28
C ILE A 78 -47.32 39.77 -5.79
N TYR A 79 -48.33 38.98 -5.41
CA TYR A 79 -49.40 39.49 -4.56
C TYR A 79 -48.76 39.99 -3.26
N SER A 80 -48.35 41.25 -3.24
CA SER A 80 -47.79 41.90 -2.06
C SER A 80 -48.94 42.19 -1.10
N VAL A 81 -49.06 41.42 -0.03
CA VAL A 81 -49.64 41.95 1.20
C VAL A 81 -48.53 42.69 1.94
N GLY A 82 -48.60 44.03 1.92
CA GLY A 82 -47.86 44.89 2.84
C GLY A 82 -46.55 45.44 2.28
N GLY A 83 -46.50 46.77 2.13
CA GLY A 83 -45.36 47.51 1.57
C GLY A 83 -44.04 47.36 2.35
N ILE A 84 -42.94 47.68 1.65
CA ILE A 84 -41.93 48.73 1.93
C ILE A 84 -40.64 48.42 1.13
N ASP A 85 -40.07 49.48 0.55
CA ASP A 85 -38.72 49.75 0.03
C ASP A 85 -38.06 48.82 -1.02
N ALA A 86 -37.86 49.39 -2.22
CA ALA A 86 -37.10 48.82 -3.33
C ALA A 86 -35.65 49.35 -3.32
N GLN A 87 -34.68 48.47 -3.07
CA GLN A 87 -33.26 48.63 -3.38
C GLN A 87 -32.79 47.37 -4.11
N GLN A 88 -32.74 47.39 -5.45
CA GLN A 88 -31.94 46.45 -6.28
C GLN A 88 -31.79 45.02 -5.70
N TYR A 89 -32.89 44.32 -5.45
CA TYR A 89 -32.87 43.07 -4.69
C TYR A 89 -32.75 41.84 -5.60
N MET A 90 -31.72 41.05 -5.32
CA MET A 90 -31.71 39.60 -5.53
C MET A 90 -32.89 39.02 -4.75
N GLU A 91 -33.76 38.24 -5.39
CA GLU A 91 -34.89 37.60 -4.71
C GLU A 91 -34.51 36.18 -4.28
N THR A 92 -34.66 35.88 -2.99
CA THR A 92 -34.53 34.53 -2.43
C THR A 92 -35.89 33.84 -2.45
N PHE A 93 -35.94 32.64 -3.04
CA PHE A 93 -37.18 31.87 -3.09
C PHE A 93 -37.07 30.59 -2.25
N PRO A 94 -37.94 30.42 -1.24
CA PRO A 94 -38.02 29.18 -0.48
C PRO A 94 -38.79 28.12 -1.27
N PHE A 95 -38.19 26.95 -1.47
CA PHE A 95 -38.91 25.79 -2.00
C PHE A 95 -38.48 24.48 -1.35
N THR A 96 -39.34 23.46 -1.44
CA THR A 96 -39.11 22.19 -0.76
C THR A 96 -38.66 21.12 -1.76
N ILE A 97 -37.43 20.62 -1.62
CA ILE A 97 -36.93 19.47 -2.39
C ILE A 97 -36.82 18.28 -1.44
N ALA A 98 -37.53 17.19 -1.74
CA ALA A 98 -37.45 15.94 -0.96
C ALA A 98 -37.63 16.11 0.57
N GLY A 99 -38.38 17.13 1.00
CA GLY A 99 -38.65 17.43 2.41
C GLY A 99 -37.72 18.46 3.07
N PHE A 100 -36.72 19.00 2.37
CA PHE A 100 -35.84 20.07 2.85
C PHE A 100 -36.25 21.43 2.27
N HIS A 101 -36.26 22.47 3.11
CA HIS A 101 -36.42 23.86 2.66
C HIS A 101 -35.08 24.41 2.19
N VAL A 102 -35.02 24.87 0.95
CA VAL A 102 -33.85 25.51 0.36
C VAL A 102 -34.25 26.92 -0.08
N ASP A 103 -33.45 27.90 0.33
CA ASP A 103 -33.57 29.29 -0.09
C ASP A 103 -32.49 29.56 -1.13
N ILE A 104 -32.88 29.90 -2.36
CA ILE A 104 -31.93 30.15 -3.46
C ILE A 104 -32.08 31.56 -3.98
N GLU A 105 -30.95 32.24 -4.13
CA GLU A 105 -30.84 33.54 -4.77
C GLU A 105 -30.96 33.41 -6.29
N ILE A 106 -31.87 34.19 -6.89
CA ILE A 106 -32.07 34.22 -8.34
C ILE A 106 -31.66 35.58 -8.91
N GLY A 107 -30.81 35.58 -9.93
CA GLY A 107 -30.35 36.77 -10.65
C GLY A 107 -30.59 36.71 -12.16
N CYS A 108 -30.44 37.84 -12.86
CA CYS A 108 -30.44 37.92 -14.32
C CYS A 108 -29.02 38.07 -14.85
N ALA A 109 -28.68 37.39 -15.94
CA ALA A 109 -27.43 37.52 -16.66
C ALA A 109 -27.66 37.76 -18.16
N ASP A 110 -26.88 38.66 -18.75
CA ASP A 110 -26.94 38.95 -20.18
C ASP A 110 -26.36 37.79 -21.00
N GLY A 111 -27.20 37.18 -21.82
CA GLY A 111 -26.86 36.19 -22.83
C GLY A 111 -26.29 36.87 -24.07
N ILE A 112 -24.96 36.91 -24.17
CA ILE A 112 -24.29 37.49 -25.33
C ILE A 112 -24.14 36.45 -26.44
N ASN A 113 -24.75 36.70 -27.59
CA ASN A 113 -24.63 35.89 -28.80
C ASN A 113 -23.40 36.32 -29.62
N LEU A 114 -22.37 35.49 -29.64
CA LEU A 114 -21.12 35.75 -30.37
C LEU A 114 -21.06 34.92 -31.65
N TRP A 115 -21.22 35.57 -32.81
CA TRP A 115 -21.27 34.88 -34.09
C TRP A 115 -19.89 34.52 -34.66
N ARG A 116 -19.74 33.32 -35.25
CA ARG A 116 -18.53 32.87 -35.96
C ARG A 116 -18.89 32.26 -37.31
N ASN A 117 -17.96 32.34 -38.26
CA ASN A 117 -18.21 31.92 -39.65
C ASN A 117 -17.97 30.43 -39.88
N SER A 118 -17.26 29.75 -38.96
CA SER A 118 -16.92 28.34 -39.10
C SER A 118 -16.84 27.62 -37.74
N SER A 119 -17.09 26.31 -37.75
CA SER A 119 -16.89 25.46 -36.57
C SER A 119 -15.42 25.43 -36.12
N SER A 120 -14.47 25.63 -37.03
CA SER A 120 -13.05 25.74 -36.69
C SER A 120 -12.72 26.97 -35.86
N GLU A 121 -13.35 28.12 -36.14
CA GLU A 121 -13.23 29.33 -35.32
C GLU A 121 -13.82 29.10 -33.93
N ILE A 122 -15.00 28.45 -33.85
CA ILE A 122 -15.61 28.07 -32.59
C ILE A 122 -14.67 27.18 -31.77
N ASN A 123 -14.10 26.14 -32.38
CA ASN A 123 -13.20 25.23 -31.69
C ASN A 123 -11.94 25.95 -31.19
N ASN A 124 -11.32 26.78 -32.04
CA ASN A 124 -10.12 27.51 -31.68
C ASN A 124 -10.38 28.48 -30.53
N GLU A 125 -11.49 29.22 -30.56
CA GLU A 125 -11.79 30.21 -29.53
C GLU A 125 -12.34 29.59 -28.24
N LEU A 126 -13.15 28.54 -28.31
CA LEU A 126 -13.68 27.85 -27.13
C LEU A 126 -12.55 27.20 -26.32
N TYR A 127 -11.52 26.70 -27.00
CA TYR A 127 -10.37 26.02 -26.41
C TYR A 127 -9.07 26.84 -26.41
N GLU A 128 -9.11 28.11 -26.81
CA GLU A 128 -7.96 29.02 -26.78
C GLU A 128 -7.48 29.26 -25.34
N GLY A 129 -6.16 29.30 -25.14
CA GLY A 129 -5.53 29.48 -23.83
C GLY A 129 -5.26 28.17 -23.07
N HIS A 130 -5.47 27.00 -23.69
CA HIS A 130 -5.12 25.71 -23.09
C HIS A 130 -3.65 25.31 -23.27
N GLU A 131 -2.97 25.88 -24.26
CA GLU A 131 -1.54 25.70 -24.45
C GLU A 131 -0.75 26.62 -23.50
N ARG A 132 -0.26 25.98 -22.42
CA ARG A 132 0.90 26.34 -21.59
C ARG A 132 1.04 27.82 -21.19
N SER A 133 1.05 28.02 -19.86
CA SER A 133 1.81 29.07 -19.16
C SER A 133 1.28 30.51 -19.13
N SER A 134 -0.01 30.73 -18.84
CA SER A 134 -0.46 32.05 -18.35
C SER A 134 -1.76 31.95 -17.52
N PRO A 135 -1.73 32.16 -16.19
CA PRO A 135 -2.91 32.06 -15.32
C PRO A 135 -3.86 33.28 -15.41
N GLN A 136 -3.73 34.16 -16.41
CA GLN A 136 -4.38 35.48 -16.43
C GLN A 136 -5.46 35.71 -17.50
N ARG A 137 -5.83 34.72 -18.30
CA ARG A 137 -6.99 34.83 -19.19
C ARG A 137 -7.89 33.61 -19.05
N ILE A 138 -8.77 33.66 -18.05
CA ILE A 138 -9.91 32.76 -17.99
C ILE A 138 -10.80 33.15 -19.18
N ASN A 139 -10.82 32.32 -20.22
CA ASN A 139 -11.73 32.50 -21.33
C ASN A 139 -13.17 32.27 -20.82
N PRO A 140 -14.04 33.30 -20.85
CA PRO A 140 -15.39 33.28 -20.25
C PRO A 140 -16.42 32.52 -21.09
N ILE A 141 -16.02 31.91 -22.21
CA ILE A 141 -16.91 31.18 -23.10
C ILE A 141 -17.07 29.73 -22.57
N PHE A 142 -18.31 29.38 -22.21
CA PHE A 142 -18.66 28.06 -21.64
C PHE A 142 -19.18 27.06 -22.66
N SER A 143 -19.91 27.52 -23.67
CA SER A 143 -20.54 26.69 -24.69
C SER A 143 -20.66 27.40 -26.04
N ALA A 144 -20.80 26.59 -27.08
CA ALA A 144 -21.04 27.03 -28.43
C ALA A 144 -22.02 26.10 -29.17
N PHE A 145 -22.76 26.66 -30.12
CA PHE A 145 -23.78 25.95 -30.89
C PHE A 145 -23.55 26.15 -32.38
N ASP A 146 -23.52 25.04 -33.10
CA ASP A 146 -23.26 24.99 -34.53
C ASP A 146 -24.48 24.44 -35.26
N PHE A 147 -24.99 25.27 -36.17
CA PHE A 147 -26.17 25.07 -37.00
C PHE A 147 -25.84 25.06 -38.50
N LEU A 148 -24.58 24.84 -38.91
CA LEU A 148 -24.18 24.87 -40.32
C LEU A 148 -24.99 23.89 -41.20
N ASN A 149 -25.46 22.78 -40.62
CA ASN A 149 -26.27 21.78 -41.33
C ASN A 149 -27.76 21.86 -40.98
N SER A 150 -28.22 22.98 -40.40
CA SER A 150 -29.63 23.22 -40.06
C SER A 150 -30.29 24.23 -40.99
N ASN A 151 -31.53 23.97 -41.38
CA ASN A 151 -32.37 24.88 -42.17
C ASN A 151 -33.86 24.65 -41.83
N GLU A 152 -34.79 25.26 -42.57
CA GLU A 152 -36.23 25.11 -42.34
C GLU A 152 -36.77 23.67 -42.49
N ASN A 153 -36.07 22.82 -43.24
CA ASN A 153 -36.51 21.45 -43.57
C ASN A 153 -35.75 20.37 -42.78
N GLY A 154 -34.70 20.73 -42.04
CA GLY A 154 -33.82 19.79 -41.37
C GLY A 154 -33.10 20.42 -40.18
N PHE A 155 -33.15 19.74 -39.05
CA PHE A 155 -32.49 20.18 -37.81
C PHE A 155 -31.28 19.30 -37.52
N ASN A 156 -30.10 19.89 -37.59
CA ASN A 156 -28.83 19.27 -37.20
C ASN A 156 -28.00 20.28 -36.40
N ALA A 157 -27.90 20.06 -35.10
CA ALA A 157 -27.20 20.94 -34.17
C ALA A 157 -26.00 20.21 -33.54
N THR A 158 -24.84 20.86 -33.56
CA THR A 158 -23.66 20.39 -32.83
C THR A 158 -23.45 21.28 -31.62
N VAL A 159 -23.42 20.68 -30.42
CA VAL A 159 -23.21 21.39 -29.15
C VAL A 159 -21.78 21.21 -28.71
N TRP A 160 -21.04 22.31 -28.61
CA TRP A 160 -19.69 22.35 -28.08
C TRP A 160 -19.74 22.92 -26.66
N TYR A 161 -18.97 22.34 -25.76
CA TYR A 161 -18.89 22.83 -24.39
C TYR A 161 -17.48 22.67 -23.87
N LYS A 162 -17.14 23.54 -22.92
CA LYS A 162 -15.86 23.52 -22.23
C LYS A 162 -16.02 22.84 -20.88
N SER A 163 -15.40 21.66 -20.73
CA SER A 163 -15.23 21.04 -19.41
C SER A 163 -13.87 21.45 -18.85
N THR A 164 -13.84 22.49 -18.02
CA THR A 164 -12.61 22.97 -17.33
C THR A 164 -12.25 22.15 -16.09
N TYR A 165 -13.05 21.15 -15.73
CA TYR A 165 -12.80 20.28 -14.58
C TYR A 165 -11.67 19.29 -14.90
N LYS A 166 -10.44 19.82 -14.94
CA LYS A 166 -9.19 19.06 -15.02
C LYS A 166 -8.75 18.49 -13.68
N ASP A 167 -9.33 18.97 -12.57
CA ASP A 167 -9.12 18.42 -11.23
C ASP A 167 -10.04 17.22 -10.93
N VAL A 168 -10.48 16.51 -11.98
CA VAL A 168 -10.87 15.12 -11.80
C VAL A 168 -9.55 14.40 -11.61
N THR A 169 -9.14 14.21 -10.35
CA THR A 169 -8.20 13.13 -10.05
C THR A 169 -8.72 11.89 -10.77
N ASN A 170 -7.85 11.14 -11.44
CA ASN A 170 -8.20 9.91 -12.18
C ASN A 170 -8.86 8.81 -11.30
N PHE A 171 -9.24 9.16 -10.07
CA PHE A 171 -9.68 8.34 -8.96
C PHE A 171 -11.00 8.85 -8.34
N GLY A 172 -11.64 9.90 -8.89
CA GLY A 172 -12.93 10.45 -8.43
C GLY A 172 -14.09 10.19 -9.40
N PRO A 173 -15.35 10.21 -8.93
CA PRO A 173 -16.51 9.99 -9.80
C PRO A 173 -16.67 11.17 -10.78
N THR A 174 -16.88 10.87 -12.07
CA THR A 174 -17.01 11.88 -13.13
C THR A 174 -18.21 12.79 -12.89
N ALA A 175 -17.99 14.10 -12.91
CA ALA A 175 -19.06 15.10 -12.83
C ALA A 175 -19.96 15.05 -14.07
N LEU A 176 -21.26 15.23 -13.87
CA LEU A 176 -22.29 15.14 -14.89
C LEU A 176 -22.61 16.54 -15.42
N LEU A 177 -22.36 16.78 -16.71
CA LEU A 177 -22.35 18.13 -17.31
C LEU A 177 -23.73 18.61 -17.80
N ARG A 178 -24.80 17.83 -17.60
CA ARG A 178 -26.20 18.20 -17.90
C ARG A 178 -26.45 18.64 -19.35
N ILE A 179 -25.64 18.18 -20.30
CA ILE A 179 -25.74 18.45 -21.75
C ILE A 179 -27.16 18.27 -22.32
N PRO A 180 -27.98 17.28 -21.89
CA PRO A 180 -29.37 17.16 -22.31
C PRO A 180 -30.21 18.43 -22.19
N ARG A 181 -29.96 19.27 -21.18
CA ARG A 181 -30.66 20.55 -21.02
C ARG A 181 -30.34 21.52 -22.15
N SER A 182 -29.08 21.60 -22.56
CA SER A 182 -28.67 22.41 -23.71
C SER A 182 -29.31 21.90 -25.00
N VAL A 183 -29.41 20.58 -25.19
CA VAL A 183 -30.08 20.00 -26.36
C VAL A 183 -31.58 20.29 -26.37
N ASN A 184 -32.25 20.17 -25.21
CA ASN A 184 -33.66 20.52 -25.04
C ASN A 184 -33.92 22.00 -25.37
N LEU A 185 -33.06 22.91 -24.88
CA LEU A 185 -33.14 24.34 -25.13
C LEU A 185 -33.06 24.66 -26.63
N ILE A 186 -32.06 24.13 -27.34
CA ILE A 186 -31.88 24.39 -28.77
C ILE A 186 -33.04 23.80 -29.58
N SER A 187 -33.47 22.59 -29.23
CA SER A 187 -34.57 21.93 -29.92
C SER A 187 -35.86 22.73 -29.79
N ASN A 188 -36.11 23.31 -28.60
CA ASN A 188 -37.24 24.22 -28.39
C ASN A 188 -37.11 25.52 -29.18
N ALA A 189 -35.93 26.11 -29.24
CA ALA A 189 -35.69 27.32 -30.02
C ALA A 189 -35.94 27.12 -31.53
N TYR A 190 -35.54 25.96 -32.06
CA TYR A 190 -35.83 25.58 -33.44
C TYR A 190 -37.32 25.27 -33.67
N LEU A 191 -38.00 24.61 -32.73
CA LEU A 191 -39.45 24.39 -32.81
C LEU A 191 -40.24 25.70 -32.78
N GLN A 192 -39.82 26.67 -31.98
CA GLN A 192 -40.42 28.01 -31.95
C GLN A 192 -40.23 28.74 -33.28
N PHE A 193 -39.07 28.58 -33.92
CA PHE A 193 -38.84 29.10 -35.28
C PHE A 193 -39.82 28.49 -36.30
N LEU A 194 -40.10 27.19 -36.24
CA LEU A 194 -40.99 26.52 -37.20
C LEU A 194 -42.49 26.72 -36.94
N ARG A 195 -42.90 26.72 -35.67
CA ARG A 195 -44.32 26.61 -35.25
C ARG A 195 -44.83 27.84 -34.49
N GLY A 196 -43.95 28.78 -34.16
CA GLY A 196 -44.27 29.99 -33.41
C GLY A 196 -43.95 29.89 -31.90
N PRO A 197 -43.97 31.03 -31.18
CA PRO A 197 -43.39 31.21 -29.85
C PRO A 197 -44.07 30.40 -28.72
N GLY A 198 -45.27 29.86 -28.95
CA GLY A 198 -45.98 29.01 -27.98
C GLY A 198 -45.56 27.55 -28.00
N THR A 199 -44.71 27.14 -28.93
CA THR A 199 -44.35 25.73 -29.11
C THR A 199 -43.23 25.33 -28.16
N LYS A 200 -43.54 24.45 -27.22
CA LYS A 200 -42.56 23.88 -26.28
C LYS A 200 -42.68 22.36 -26.27
N MET A 201 -41.55 21.68 -26.21
CA MET A 201 -41.41 20.25 -26.03
C MET A 201 -40.50 20.04 -24.82
N LEU A 202 -41.01 19.35 -23.80
CA LEU A 202 -40.17 18.94 -22.67
C LEU A 202 -39.51 17.61 -23.04
N PHE A 203 -38.20 17.63 -23.25
CA PHE A 203 -37.41 16.42 -23.39
C PHE A 203 -37.24 15.73 -22.03
N GLU A 204 -38.30 15.11 -21.54
CA GLU A 204 -38.22 14.14 -20.44
C GLU A 204 -37.41 12.93 -20.97
N PHE A 205 -36.49 12.39 -20.18
CA PHE A 205 -35.71 11.17 -20.48
C PHE A 205 -34.52 11.26 -21.44
N VAL A 206 -34.02 12.44 -21.81
CA VAL A 206 -32.72 12.51 -22.51
C VAL A 206 -31.61 12.20 -21.53
N LYS A 207 -31.12 10.96 -21.57
CA LYS A 207 -29.91 10.52 -20.88
C LYS A 207 -28.74 11.39 -21.37
N GLU A 208 -27.82 11.77 -20.48
CA GLU A 208 -26.54 12.36 -20.92
C GLU A 208 -25.92 11.47 -22.02
N MET A 209 -25.26 12.11 -23.00
CA MET A 209 -24.61 11.52 -24.19
C MET A 209 -24.26 10.04 -24.05
N PRO A 210 -24.45 9.18 -25.07
CA PRO A 210 -24.42 7.72 -24.92
C PRO A 210 -23.19 7.25 -24.15
N LYS A 211 -23.40 7.00 -22.85
CA LYS A 211 -22.43 6.35 -22.00
C LYS A 211 -22.55 4.87 -22.26
N SER A 212 -21.41 4.20 -22.50
CA SER A 212 -21.35 2.74 -22.56
C SER A 212 -22.15 2.17 -21.40
N GLU A 213 -22.91 1.11 -21.67
CA GLU A 213 -23.73 0.45 -20.66
C GLU A 213 -22.86 0.18 -19.42
N THR A 214 -23.18 0.83 -18.30
CA THR A 214 -22.56 0.56 -16.99
C THR A 214 -23.48 -0.43 -16.30
N PRO A 215 -23.39 -1.75 -16.55
CA PRO A 215 -24.13 -2.69 -15.74
C PRO A 215 -23.66 -2.45 -14.31
N PHE A 216 -24.61 -2.26 -13.39
CA PHE A 216 -24.33 -2.07 -11.97
C PHE A 216 -23.84 -3.41 -11.39
N ARG A 217 -22.64 -3.82 -11.80
CA ARG A 217 -21.93 -4.98 -11.30
C ARG A 217 -21.09 -4.46 -10.15
N ILE A 218 -21.58 -4.70 -8.93
CA ILE A 218 -20.75 -4.54 -7.74
C ILE A 218 -19.60 -5.54 -7.92
N GLU A 219 -18.46 -5.05 -8.37
CA GLU A 219 -17.25 -5.86 -8.44
C GLU A 219 -16.68 -5.98 -7.04
N ILE A 220 -17.14 -7.01 -6.34
CA ILE A 220 -16.72 -7.35 -4.98
C ILE A 220 -15.18 -7.41 -4.90
N ALA A 221 -14.52 -7.88 -5.95
CA ALA A 221 -13.06 -7.93 -6.03
C ALA A 221 -12.38 -6.55 -6.12
N SER A 222 -13.02 -5.55 -6.72
CA SER A 222 -12.48 -4.19 -6.81
C SER A 222 -12.79 -3.39 -5.54
N LEU A 223 -13.93 -3.65 -4.89
CA LEU A 223 -14.34 -3.01 -3.64
C LEU A 223 -13.63 -3.57 -2.40
N LEU A 224 -13.50 -4.90 -2.31
CA LEU A 224 -12.93 -5.58 -1.15
C LEU A 224 -11.55 -6.18 -1.43
N GLY A 225 -11.04 -6.06 -2.66
CA GLY A 225 -9.76 -6.64 -3.08
C GLY A 225 -8.57 -6.16 -2.28
N GLY A 226 -8.53 -4.86 -1.93
CA GLY A 226 -7.45 -4.32 -1.09
C GLY A 226 -7.28 -5.10 0.21
N LEU A 227 -8.37 -5.44 0.91
CA LEU A 227 -8.34 -6.17 2.17
C LEU A 227 -8.12 -7.68 1.95
N PHE A 228 -8.93 -8.32 1.10
CA PHE A 228 -8.84 -9.78 0.92
C PHE A 228 -7.53 -10.21 0.27
N PHE A 229 -7.06 -9.49 -0.76
CA PHE A 229 -5.80 -9.84 -1.42
C PHE A 229 -4.61 -9.58 -0.50
N THR A 230 -4.68 -8.59 0.40
CA THR A 230 -3.65 -8.40 1.44
C THR A 230 -3.48 -9.66 2.29
N TRP A 231 -4.59 -10.26 2.77
CA TRP A 231 -4.52 -11.50 3.53
C TRP A 231 -3.99 -12.68 2.73
N VAL A 232 -4.42 -12.82 1.46
CA VAL A 232 -3.96 -13.92 0.60
C VAL A 232 -2.45 -13.84 0.39
N VAL A 233 -1.92 -12.67 0.03
CA VAL A 233 -0.48 -12.48 -0.19
C VAL A 233 0.31 -12.65 1.11
N LEU A 234 -0.18 -12.12 2.23
CA LEU A 234 0.47 -12.27 3.53
C LEU A 234 0.49 -13.72 4.06
N GLN A 235 -0.39 -14.59 3.59
CA GLN A 235 -0.51 -15.98 4.06
C GLN A 235 0.77 -16.81 3.85
N LEU A 236 1.65 -16.43 2.91
CA LEU A 236 2.96 -17.06 2.74
C LEU A 236 3.92 -16.81 3.92
N PHE A 237 3.74 -15.71 4.66
CA PHE A 237 4.68 -15.27 5.69
C PHE A 237 4.80 -16.29 6.85
N PRO A 238 3.71 -16.77 7.46
CA PRO A 238 3.75 -17.81 8.48
C PRO A 238 4.38 -19.10 7.97
N VAL A 239 4.13 -19.48 6.71
CA VAL A 239 4.69 -20.72 6.15
C VAL A 239 6.22 -20.64 6.16
N VAL A 240 6.79 -19.54 5.68
CA VAL A 240 8.24 -19.31 5.69
C VAL A 240 8.78 -19.20 7.12
N LEU A 241 8.15 -18.37 7.97
CA LEU A 241 8.60 -18.16 9.34
C LEU A 241 8.60 -19.46 10.15
N THR A 242 7.55 -20.27 10.02
CA THR A 242 7.37 -21.48 10.83
C THR A 242 8.34 -22.58 10.41
N SER A 243 8.65 -22.69 9.12
CA SER A 243 9.69 -23.57 8.61
C SER A 243 11.08 -23.18 9.16
N LEU A 244 11.43 -21.89 9.12
CA LEU A 244 12.70 -21.39 9.67
C LEU A 244 12.81 -21.60 11.19
N VAL A 245 11.73 -21.32 11.94
CA VAL A 245 11.70 -21.54 13.39
C VAL A 245 11.73 -23.03 13.72
N TYR A 246 11.10 -23.89 12.91
CA TYR A 246 11.16 -25.34 13.06
C TYR A 246 12.59 -25.86 12.90
N GLU A 247 13.27 -25.40 11.86
CA GLU A 247 14.66 -25.76 11.60
C GLU A 247 15.58 -25.36 12.78
N LYS A 248 15.38 -24.15 13.29
CA LYS A 248 16.10 -23.62 14.46
C LYS A 248 15.78 -24.41 15.74
N GLN A 249 14.51 -24.74 15.98
CA GLN A 249 14.06 -25.47 17.17
C GLN A 249 14.66 -26.88 17.21
N GLN A 250 14.69 -27.58 16.07
CA GLN A 250 15.28 -28.91 15.93
C GLN A 250 16.81 -28.88 15.77
N LYS A 251 17.41 -27.68 15.67
CA LYS A 251 18.84 -27.45 15.48
C LYS A 251 19.39 -28.11 14.20
N LEU A 252 18.55 -28.27 13.18
CA LEU A 252 18.94 -28.93 11.92
C LEU A 252 20.07 -28.18 11.22
N ARG A 253 20.11 -26.85 11.30
CA ARG A 253 21.21 -26.05 10.75
C ARG A 253 22.57 -26.44 11.34
N ILE A 254 22.64 -26.74 12.63
CA ILE A 254 23.90 -27.18 13.27
C ILE A 254 24.27 -28.58 12.78
N MET A 255 23.27 -29.46 12.62
CA MET A 255 23.51 -30.77 12.01
C MET A 255 24.03 -30.63 10.57
N MET A 256 23.49 -29.73 9.75
CA MET A 256 24.00 -29.47 8.40
C MET A 256 25.44 -28.91 8.42
N LYS A 257 25.79 -28.07 9.41
CA LYS A 257 27.17 -27.61 9.62
C LYS A 257 28.12 -28.75 9.96
N MET A 258 27.69 -29.71 10.79
CA MET A 258 28.46 -30.93 11.07
C MET A 258 28.70 -31.80 9.83
N HIS A 259 27.82 -31.71 8.83
CA HIS A 259 28.00 -32.36 7.52
C HIS A 259 28.83 -31.52 6.53
N GLY A 260 29.41 -30.39 6.97
CA GLY A 260 30.28 -29.54 6.16
C GLY A 260 29.59 -28.42 5.40
N LEU A 261 28.30 -28.14 5.64
CA LEU A 261 27.60 -27.02 5.01
C LEU A 261 27.98 -25.68 5.66
N GLY A 262 28.57 -24.77 4.88
CA GLY A 262 28.85 -23.40 5.34
C GLY A 262 27.59 -22.52 5.47
N ASP A 263 27.69 -21.43 6.22
CA ASP A 263 26.57 -20.48 6.43
C ASP A 263 26.11 -19.77 5.15
N GLY A 264 27.04 -19.44 4.23
CA GLY A 264 26.71 -18.77 2.97
C GLY A 264 25.83 -19.62 2.05
N PRO A 265 26.26 -20.85 1.70
CA PRO A 265 25.45 -21.79 0.91
C PRO A 265 24.08 -22.06 1.54
N TYR A 266 24.01 -22.21 2.88
CA TYR A 266 22.74 -22.37 3.58
C TYR A 266 21.79 -21.20 3.29
N TRP A 267 22.25 -19.95 3.47
CA TRP A 267 21.43 -18.76 3.20
C TRP A 267 20.95 -18.70 1.75
N MET A 268 21.83 -18.98 0.78
CA MET A 268 21.48 -18.96 -0.65
C MET A 268 20.45 -20.02 -1.02
N ILE A 269 20.62 -21.26 -0.51
CA ILE A 269 19.71 -22.38 -0.79
C ILE A 269 18.34 -22.11 -0.14
N THR A 270 18.33 -21.73 1.13
CA THR A 270 17.08 -21.50 1.87
C THR A 270 16.32 -20.29 1.29
N TYR A 271 17.01 -19.21 0.96
CA TYR A 271 16.40 -18.05 0.30
C TYR A 271 15.86 -18.41 -1.09
N GLY A 272 16.66 -19.10 -1.91
CA GLY A 272 16.27 -19.54 -3.25
C GLY A 272 15.07 -20.49 -3.25
N TYR A 273 15.01 -21.42 -2.29
CA TYR A 273 13.88 -22.32 -2.09
C TYR A 273 12.57 -21.55 -1.80
N PHE A 274 12.60 -20.64 -0.82
CA PHE A 274 11.41 -19.85 -0.49
C PHE A 274 11.03 -18.85 -1.58
N LEU A 275 12.01 -18.31 -2.30
CA LEU A 275 11.76 -17.45 -3.46
C LEU A 275 11.03 -18.23 -4.56
N ALA A 276 11.52 -19.42 -4.91
CA ALA A 276 10.88 -20.28 -5.92
C ALA A 276 9.45 -20.66 -5.53
N LEU A 277 9.25 -21.09 -4.27
CA LEU A 277 7.92 -21.41 -3.74
C LEU A 277 6.97 -20.21 -3.79
N SER A 278 7.44 -19.04 -3.41
CA SER A 278 6.62 -17.82 -3.37
C SER A 278 6.30 -17.28 -4.76
N VAL A 279 7.26 -17.35 -5.70
CA VAL A 279 7.01 -16.98 -7.11
C VAL A 279 5.94 -17.88 -7.73
N ILE A 280 6.03 -19.20 -7.53
CA ILE A 280 5.01 -20.14 -8.01
C ILE A 280 3.65 -19.80 -7.41
N TYR A 281 3.58 -19.54 -6.10
CA TYR A 281 2.35 -19.15 -5.43
C TYR A 281 1.73 -17.88 -6.03
N MET A 282 2.54 -16.83 -6.26
CA MET A 282 2.04 -15.58 -6.80
C MET A 282 1.64 -15.67 -8.28
N LEU A 283 2.33 -16.48 -9.07
CA LEU A 283 1.90 -16.80 -10.44
C LEU A 283 0.56 -17.53 -10.44
N CYS A 284 0.35 -18.51 -9.54
CA CYS A 284 -0.94 -19.18 -9.38
C CYS A 284 -2.05 -18.22 -8.93
N PHE A 285 -1.74 -17.30 -8.02
CA PHE A 285 -2.69 -16.29 -7.54
C PHE A 285 -3.17 -15.35 -8.66
N VAL A 286 -2.23 -14.78 -9.42
CA VAL A 286 -2.54 -13.86 -10.54
C VAL A 286 -3.25 -14.59 -11.69
N THR A 287 -2.80 -15.80 -12.04
CA THR A 287 -3.44 -16.59 -13.10
C THR A 287 -4.86 -17.00 -12.72
N PHE A 288 -5.10 -17.47 -11.49
CA PHE A 288 -6.44 -17.79 -11.02
C PHE A 288 -7.37 -16.56 -11.00
N GLY A 289 -6.88 -15.42 -10.50
CA GLY A 289 -7.62 -14.16 -10.52
C GLY A 289 -7.98 -13.70 -11.94
N SER A 290 -7.07 -13.89 -12.89
CA SER A 290 -7.30 -13.57 -14.31
C SER A 290 -8.29 -14.52 -14.99
N VAL A 291 -8.21 -15.83 -14.71
CA VAL A 291 -9.13 -16.85 -15.27
C VAL A 291 -10.56 -16.61 -14.78
N LEU A 292 -10.74 -16.16 -13.54
CA LEU A 292 -12.05 -15.76 -13.02
C LEU A 292 -12.59 -14.46 -13.63
N GLY A 293 -11.81 -13.76 -14.45
CA GLY A 293 -12.20 -12.50 -15.08
C GLY A 293 -12.29 -11.33 -14.10
N LEU A 294 -11.56 -11.37 -12.99
CA LEU A 294 -11.53 -10.28 -12.03
C LEU A 294 -10.81 -9.07 -12.63
N LYS A 295 -11.52 -7.95 -12.81
CA LYS A 295 -10.99 -6.73 -13.44
C LYS A 295 -9.73 -6.17 -12.77
N PHE A 296 -9.58 -6.39 -11.46
CA PHE A 296 -8.35 -6.10 -10.72
C PHE A 296 -7.09 -6.68 -11.40
N PHE A 297 -7.16 -7.93 -11.88
CA PHE A 297 -6.02 -8.61 -12.51
C PHE A 297 -5.98 -8.39 -14.01
N THR A 298 -7.13 -8.28 -14.67
CA THR A 298 -7.20 -8.25 -16.14
C THR A 298 -7.06 -6.86 -16.75
N LEU A 299 -7.47 -5.79 -16.05
CA LEU A 299 -7.36 -4.42 -16.56
C LEU A 299 -5.99 -3.77 -16.30
N ASN A 300 -5.32 -4.15 -15.22
CA ASN A 300 -4.01 -3.63 -14.85
C ASN A 300 -2.90 -4.37 -15.60
N ASP A 301 -1.80 -3.69 -15.92
CA ASP A 301 -0.64 -4.31 -16.58
C ASP A 301 -0.05 -5.48 -15.77
N TYR A 302 0.01 -6.67 -16.38
CA TYR A 302 0.62 -7.86 -15.77
C TYR A 302 2.09 -7.67 -15.40
N SER A 303 2.81 -6.85 -16.15
CA SER A 303 4.22 -6.54 -15.89
C SER A 303 4.41 -5.74 -14.61
N ILE A 304 3.53 -4.78 -14.32
CA ILE A 304 3.56 -3.99 -13.07
C ILE A 304 3.18 -4.89 -11.89
N GLN A 305 2.14 -5.71 -12.05
CA GLN A 305 1.74 -6.69 -11.02
C GLN A 305 2.90 -7.65 -10.69
N PHE A 306 3.61 -8.15 -11.71
CA PHE A 306 4.77 -9.01 -11.52
C PHE A 306 5.88 -8.31 -10.72
N VAL A 307 6.27 -7.09 -11.10
CA VAL A 307 7.31 -6.33 -10.39
C VAL A 307 6.90 -6.04 -8.94
N PHE A 308 5.65 -5.62 -8.73
CA PHE A 308 5.11 -5.35 -7.40
C PHE A 308 5.18 -6.57 -6.49
N TYR A 309 4.62 -7.70 -6.94
CA TYR A 309 4.63 -8.92 -6.14
C TYR A 309 6.02 -9.52 -5.99
N PHE A 310 6.89 -9.40 -6.98
CA PHE A 310 8.27 -9.87 -6.89
C PHE A 310 9.02 -9.12 -5.78
N ILE A 311 8.96 -7.78 -5.75
CA ILE A 311 9.59 -6.99 -4.70
C ILE A 311 9.01 -7.37 -3.33
N TYR A 312 7.69 -7.48 -3.24
CA TYR A 312 7.03 -7.80 -1.98
C TYR A 312 7.38 -9.19 -1.43
N ILE A 313 7.42 -10.23 -2.28
CA ILE A 313 7.84 -11.58 -1.88
C ILE A 313 9.25 -11.56 -1.29
N ASN A 314 10.18 -10.85 -1.93
CA ASN A 314 11.55 -10.77 -1.46
C ASN A 314 11.59 -10.07 -0.08
N LEU A 315 10.85 -8.97 0.10
CA LEU A 315 10.68 -8.30 1.39
C LEU A 315 10.11 -9.24 2.46
N GLN A 316 9.03 -9.96 2.15
CA GLN A 316 8.36 -10.91 3.05
C GLN A 316 9.28 -12.05 3.52
N ILE A 317 10.11 -12.60 2.62
CA ILE A 317 11.10 -13.63 2.96
C ILE A 317 12.15 -13.05 3.91
N THR A 318 12.70 -11.87 3.61
CA THR A 318 13.73 -11.25 4.47
C THR A 318 13.20 -10.88 5.85
N LEU A 319 11.94 -10.42 5.92
CA LEU A 319 11.25 -10.16 7.18
C LEU A 319 11.04 -11.46 7.98
N ALA A 320 10.75 -12.58 7.32
CA ALA A 320 10.63 -13.88 7.98
C ALA A 320 11.97 -14.35 8.57
N PHE A 321 13.08 -14.17 7.85
CA PHE A 321 14.43 -14.43 8.41
C PHE A 321 14.73 -13.57 9.62
N LEU A 322 14.41 -12.27 9.56
CA LEU A 322 14.56 -11.35 10.69
C LEU A 322 13.73 -11.81 11.89
N LEU A 323 12.46 -12.14 11.69
CA LEU A 323 11.57 -12.52 12.79
C LEU A 323 11.88 -13.91 13.36
N ALA A 324 12.41 -14.84 12.54
CA ALA A 324 12.83 -16.16 13.00
C ALA A 324 13.95 -16.11 14.07
N SER A 325 14.76 -15.05 14.11
CA SER A 325 15.79 -14.89 15.16
C SER A 325 15.18 -14.68 16.54
N PHE A 326 14.01 -14.05 16.64
CA PHE A 326 13.34 -13.71 17.90
C PHE A 326 12.51 -14.86 18.48
N PHE A 327 12.05 -15.80 17.65
CA PHE A 327 11.28 -16.95 18.12
C PHE A 327 12.15 -18.16 18.45
N SER A 328 11.77 -18.88 19.50
CA SER A 328 12.41 -20.13 19.95
C SER A 328 11.52 -21.36 19.84
N SER A 329 10.19 -21.15 19.75
CA SER A 329 9.19 -22.21 19.63
C SER A 329 8.34 -21.98 18.38
N VAL A 330 8.12 -23.05 17.61
CA VAL A 330 7.27 -23.01 16.42
C VAL A 330 5.85 -22.60 16.79
N LYS A 331 5.29 -23.13 17.89
CA LYS A 331 3.91 -22.84 18.31
C LYS A 331 3.67 -21.37 18.62
N THR A 332 4.66 -20.69 19.19
CA THR A 332 4.55 -19.25 19.47
C THR A 332 4.68 -18.45 18.17
N ALA A 333 5.60 -18.85 17.29
CA ALA A 333 5.81 -18.17 16.01
C ALA A 333 4.58 -18.28 15.09
N THR A 334 3.96 -19.47 14.99
CA THR A 334 2.75 -19.69 14.19
C THR A 334 1.62 -18.75 14.63
N VAL A 335 1.30 -18.75 15.93
CA VAL A 335 0.18 -17.97 16.48
C VAL A 335 0.44 -16.47 16.33
N THR A 336 1.64 -15.99 16.68
CA THR A 336 1.97 -14.57 16.53
C THR A 336 1.96 -14.12 15.07
N ALA A 337 2.40 -14.97 14.13
CA ALA A 337 2.36 -14.65 12.71
C ALA A 337 0.93 -14.53 12.18
N TYR A 338 0.03 -15.47 12.52
CA TYR A 338 -1.37 -15.41 12.08
C TYR A 338 -2.14 -14.23 12.69
N ILE A 339 -1.92 -13.95 13.99
CA ILE A 339 -2.48 -12.74 14.63
C ILE A 339 -1.95 -11.50 13.94
N GLY A 340 -0.66 -11.47 13.60
CA GLY A 340 -0.02 -10.42 12.81
C GLY A 340 -0.75 -10.19 11.49
N ILE A 341 -0.86 -11.21 10.62
CA ILE A 341 -1.53 -11.08 9.32
C ILE A 341 -2.96 -10.57 9.46
N PHE A 342 -3.73 -11.17 10.37
CA PHE A 342 -5.13 -10.81 10.54
C PHE A 342 -5.25 -9.35 10.98
N GLY A 343 -4.46 -8.95 11.98
CA GLY A 343 -4.37 -7.58 12.46
C GLY A 343 -3.92 -6.60 11.40
N THR A 344 -2.91 -6.94 10.61
CA THR A 344 -2.42 -6.14 9.48
C THR A 344 -3.53 -5.85 8.48
N GLY A 345 -4.24 -6.87 7.99
CA GLY A 345 -5.27 -6.65 6.98
C GLY A 345 -6.44 -5.80 7.51
N LEU A 346 -6.86 -6.00 8.76
CA LEU A 346 -7.90 -5.17 9.38
C LEU A 346 -7.43 -3.72 9.58
N LEU A 347 -6.25 -3.53 10.18
CA LEU A 347 -5.72 -2.20 10.47
C LEU A 347 -5.45 -1.44 9.16
N SER A 348 -5.02 -2.14 8.10
CA SER A 348 -4.85 -1.54 6.79
C SER A 348 -6.19 -1.13 6.17
N GLY A 349 -7.18 -2.03 6.14
CA GLY A 349 -8.46 -1.78 5.49
C GLY A 349 -9.35 -0.77 6.20
N PHE A 350 -9.32 -0.71 7.54
CA PHE A 350 -10.22 0.16 8.30
C PHE A 350 -9.57 1.47 8.76
N LEU A 351 -8.27 1.46 9.07
CA LEU A 351 -7.57 2.64 9.61
C LEU A 351 -6.67 3.28 8.56
N PHE A 352 -5.81 2.50 7.90
CA PHE A 352 -4.87 3.07 6.93
C PHE A 352 -5.57 3.57 5.66
N GLN A 353 -6.58 2.84 5.17
CA GLN A 353 -7.42 3.27 4.04
C GLN A 353 -8.05 4.65 4.27
N PHE A 354 -8.54 4.90 5.49
CA PHE A 354 -9.15 6.17 5.86
C PHE A 354 -8.17 7.34 5.69
N PHE A 355 -6.91 7.17 6.13
CA PHE A 355 -5.88 8.19 5.99
C PHE A 355 -5.40 8.38 4.54
N ILE A 356 -5.41 7.32 3.73
CA ILE A 356 -5.08 7.43 2.30
C ILE A 356 -6.14 8.24 1.55
N GLN A 357 -7.41 8.05 1.87
CA GLN A 357 -8.52 8.73 1.20
C GLN A 357 -8.65 10.21 1.60
N ASP A 358 -8.17 10.57 2.78
CA ASP A 358 -8.18 11.95 3.25
C ASP A 358 -7.05 12.78 2.62
N SER A 359 -7.40 13.56 1.60
CA SER A 359 -6.47 14.48 0.93
C SER A 359 -5.82 15.54 1.84
N SER A 360 -6.40 15.81 3.02
CA SER A 360 -5.86 16.77 3.99
C SER A 360 -4.78 16.17 4.89
N PHE A 361 -4.64 14.85 4.91
CA PHE A 361 -3.71 14.16 5.81
C PHE A 361 -2.24 14.32 5.34
N PRO A 362 -1.29 14.63 6.25
CA PRO A 362 0.09 14.87 5.85
C PRO A 362 0.77 13.64 5.24
N ARG A 363 1.29 13.78 4.01
CA ARG A 363 1.99 12.70 3.28
C ARG A 363 3.14 12.06 4.05
N GLY A 364 3.86 12.83 4.87
CA GLY A 364 4.97 12.31 5.68
C GLY A 364 4.55 11.24 6.69
N TRP A 365 3.34 11.34 7.25
CA TRP A 365 2.82 10.33 8.18
C TRP A 365 2.38 9.05 7.45
N ILE A 366 1.87 9.18 6.23
CA ILE A 366 1.54 8.03 5.37
C ILE A 366 2.82 7.22 5.09
N ILE A 367 3.89 7.88 4.66
CA ILE A 367 5.20 7.23 4.40
C ILE A 367 5.75 6.55 5.66
N PHE A 368 5.60 7.17 6.83
CA PHE A 368 6.03 6.56 8.09
C PHE A 368 5.26 5.28 8.42
N MET A 369 3.94 5.26 8.17
CA MET A 369 3.12 4.06 8.34
C MET A 369 3.46 2.99 7.32
N GLU A 370 3.75 3.37 6.07
CA GLU A 370 4.19 2.46 5.00
C GLU A 370 5.50 1.73 5.33
N LEU A 371 6.33 2.28 6.24
CA LEU A 371 7.55 1.60 6.73
C LEU A 371 7.28 0.21 7.32
N TYR A 372 6.03 -0.04 7.72
CA TYR A 372 5.55 -1.38 8.04
C TYR A 372 5.15 -2.12 6.75
N PRO A 373 5.84 -3.23 6.37
CA PRO A 373 5.63 -3.89 5.08
C PRO A 373 4.19 -4.30 4.77
N GLY A 374 3.39 -4.57 5.81
CA GLY A 374 1.97 -4.88 5.65
C GLY A 374 1.14 -3.72 5.08
N PHE A 375 1.46 -2.49 5.47
CA PHE A 375 0.79 -1.29 4.99
C PHE A 375 1.24 -0.89 3.59
N ALA A 376 2.54 -1.04 3.28
CA ALA A 376 3.04 -0.85 1.93
C ALA A 376 2.38 -1.80 0.92
N LEU A 377 2.21 -3.08 1.27
CA LEU A 377 1.44 -4.04 0.46
C LEU A 377 0.02 -3.55 0.21
N TYR A 378 -0.68 -3.19 1.29
CA TYR A 378 -2.06 -2.74 1.20
C TYR A 378 -2.18 -1.50 0.31
N ARG A 379 -1.26 -0.52 0.45
CA ARG A 379 -1.24 0.69 -0.38
C ARG A 379 -1.14 0.35 -1.86
N GLY A 380 -0.23 -0.53 -2.26
CA GLY A 380 -0.09 -0.91 -3.67
C GLY A 380 -1.29 -1.69 -4.20
N LEU A 381 -1.87 -2.60 -3.39
CA LEU A 381 -3.11 -3.30 -3.75
C LEU A 381 -4.31 -2.33 -3.85
N TYR A 382 -4.37 -1.32 -3.00
CA TYR A 382 -5.39 -0.27 -3.07
C TYR A 382 -5.26 0.53 -4.37
N GLU A 383 -4.05 0.92 -4.78
CA GLU A 383 -3.84 1.66 -6.03
C GLU A 383 -4.23 0.84 -7.28
N PHE A 384 -3.93 -0.46 -7.29
CA PHE A 384 -4.42 -1.36 -8.34
C PHE A 384 -5.95 -1.47 -8.36
N ALA A 385 -6.58 -1.57 -7.20
CA ALA A 385 -8.03 -1.66 -7.09
C ALA A 385 -8.73 -0.38 -7.56
N GLN A 386 -8.20 0.79 -7.18
CA GLN A 386 -8.71 2.08 -7.64
C GLN A 386 -8.53 2.25 -9.15
N SER A 387 -7.33 1.96 -9.67
CA SER A 387 -7.06 2.07 -11.11
C SER A 387 -7.93 1.14 -11.96
N ALA A 388 -8.17 -0.10 -11.50
CA ALA A 388 -9.08 -1.02 -12.18
C ALA A 388 -10.53 -0.55 -12.13
N THR A 389 -10.97 0.02 -11.00
CA THR A 389 -12.34 0.55 -10.85
C THR A 389 -12.56 1.76 -11.77
N SER A 390 -11.60 2.70 -11.79
CA SER A 390 -11.62 3.85 -12.69
C SER A 390 -11.63 3.43 -14.16
N GLY A 391 -10.71 2.55 -14.58
CA GLY A 391 -10.65 2.06 -15.95
C GLY A 391 -11.95 1.38 -16.38
N SER A 392 -12.51 0.52 -15.51
CA SER A 392 -13.80 -0.11 -15.75
C SER A 392 -14.96 0.89 -15.93
N ASN A 393 -15.01 1.95 -15.13
CA ASN A 393 -16.09 2.94 -15.18
C ASN A 393 -16.02 3.84 -16.42
N VAL A 394 -14.81 4.12 -16.91
CA VAL A 394 -14.57 4.94 -18.11
C VAL A 394 -14.58 4.09 -19.39
N GLY A 395 -14.45 2.77 -19.27
CA GLY A 395 -14.33 1.85 -20.41
C GLY A 395 -12.92 1.83 -21.01
N THR A 396 -11.91 2.16 -20.20
CA THR A 396 -10.49 2.17 -20.56
C THR A 396 -9.73 1.09 -19.80
N ASP A 397 -8.44 0.98 -20.08
CA ASP A 397 -7.54 0.10 -19.32
C ASP A 397 -7.33 0.60 -17.88
N GLY A 398 -6.80 -0.28 -17.03
CA GLY A 398 -6.34 0.07 -15.70
C GLY A 398 -4.93 0.67 -15.72
N MET A 399 -4.17 0.45 -14.65
CA MET A 399 -2.83 1.03 -14.47
C MET A 399 -1.83 0.54 -15.53
N ARG A 400 -1.15 1.49 -16.19
CA ARG A 400 -0.04 1.27 -17.12
C ARG A 400 1.25 1.93 -16.63
N TRP A 401 2.39 1.59 -17.25
CA TRP A 401 3.70 2.10 -16.84
C TRP A 401 3.86 3.62 -16.91
N HIS A 402 3.15 4.29 -17.84
CA HIS A 402 3.19 5.75 -17.95
C HIS A 402 2.45 6.43 -16.79
N ASP A 403 1.42 5.79 -16.23
CA ASP A 403 0.62 6.30 -15.10
C ASP A 403 1.40 6.33 -13.78
N LEU A 404 2.51 5.60 -13.67
CA LEU A 404 3.39 5.64 -12.49
C LEU A 404 4.14 6.98 -12.36
N SER A 405 4.18 7.78 -13.42
CA SER A 405 4.79 9.12 -13.38
C SER A 405 3.83 10.20 -12.90
N ASP A 406 2.53 9.89 -12.79
CA ASP A 406 1.51 10.82 -12.33
C ASP A 406 1.61 11.02 -10.82
N SER A 407 1.65 12.28 -10.39
CA SER A 407 1.72 12.67 -8.97
C SER A 407 0.48 12.32 -8.15
N ALA A 408 -0.61 11.96 -8.81
CA ALA A 408 -1.84 11.47 -8.18
C ALA A 408 -1.78 9.97 -7.85
N ASN A 409 -0.88 9.20 -8.48
CA ASN A 409 -0.74 7.77 -8.29
C ASN A 409 0.38 7.46 -7.30
N GLY A 410 0.06 6.83 -6.16
CA GLY A 410 1.04 6.48 -5.13
C GLY A 410 1.88 5.24 -5.43
N MET A 411 1.65 4.54 -6.55
CA MET A 411 2.28 3.25 -6.83
C MET A 411 3.81 3.35 -6.95
N LYS A 412 4.33 4.45 -7.51
CA LYS A 412 5.77 4.65 -7.66
C LYS A 412 6.45 4.81 -6.31
N GLU A 413 5.90 5.63 -5.41
CA GLU A 413 6.43 5.80 -4.06
C GLU A 413 6.47 4.47 -3.31
N VAL A 414 5.37 3.71 -3.35
CA VAL A 414 5.26 2.41 -2.68
C VAL A 414 6.30 1.41 -3.20
N LEU A 415 6.51 1.34 -4.52
CA LEU A 415 7.53 0.46 -5.09
C LEU A 415 8.95 0.83 -4.63
N ILE A 416 9.26 2.13 -4.54
CA ILE A 416 10.56 2.61 -4.05
C ILE A 416 10.73 2.28 -2.56
N ILE A 417 9.70 2.51 -1.75
CA ILE A 417 9.73 2.24 -0.30
C ILE A 417 9.93 0.75 -0.05
N MET A 418 9.12 -0.12 -0.67
CA MET A 418 9.25 -1.57 -0.50
C MET A 418 10.62 -2.11 -0.95
N PHE A 419 11.16 -1.56 -2.05
CA PHE A 419 12.50 -1.95 -2.50
C PHE A 419 13.59 -1.51 -1.51
N ALA A 420 13.50 -0.29 -0.98
CA ALA A 420 14.42 0.20 0.03
C ALA A 420 14.34 -0.62 1.33
N GLU A 421 13.12 -0.91 1.80
CA GLU A 421 12.88 -1.77 2.95
C GLU A 421 13.47 -3.16 2.76
N TRP A 422 13.27 -3.77 1.58
CA TRP A 422 13.81 -5.09 1.30
C TRP A 422 15.33 -5.12 1.49
N ILE A 423 16.05 -4.16 0.91
CA ILE A 423 17.50 -4.10 1.04
C ILE A 423 17.92 -3.89 2.51
N VAL A 424 17.27 -2.96 3.22
CA VAL A 424 17.59 -2.67 4.64
C VAL A 424 17.32 -3.88 5.52
N VAL A 425 16.13 -4.49 5.41
CA VAL A 425 15.73 -5.65 6.20
C VAL A 425 16.61 -6.85 5.89
N LEU A 426 17.04 -7.06 4.63
CA LEU A 426 17.97 -8.12 4.26
C LEU A 426 19.31 -8.00 5.01
N PHE A 427 19.92 -6.80 5.02
CA PHE A 427 21.17 -6.57 5.73
C PHE A 427 21.02 -6.74 7.24
N VAL A 428 19.92 -6.23 7.81
CA VAL A 428 19.64 -6.36 9.24
C VAL A 428 19.39 -7.83 9.62
N ALA A 429 18.62 -8.57 8.83
CA ALA A 429 18.35 -10.00 9.04
C ALA A 429 19.64 -10.82 9.01
N TYR A 430 20.48 -10.60 8.00
CA TYR A 430 21.78 -11.27 7.90
C TYR A 430 22.68 -10.96 9.10
N TYR A 431 22.75 -9.69 9.49
CA TYR A 431 23.55 -9.24 10.62
C TYR A 431 23.07 -9.86 11.95
N ILE A 432 21.77 -9.84 12.21
CA ILE A 432 21.18 -10.39 13.44
C ILE A 432 21.36 -11.91 13.49
N ASP A 433 21.14 -12.62 12.37
CA ASP A 433 21.37 -14.07 12.31
C ASP A 433 22.82 -14.44 12.61
N GLN A 434 23.79 -13.69 12.08
CA GLN A 434 25.21 -13.91 12.38
C GLN A 434 25.52 -13.71 13.87
N VAL A 435 24.92 -12.70 14.50
CA VAL A 435 25.11 -12.43 15.94
C VAL A 435 24.48 -13.52 16.81
N PHE A 436 23.32 -14.07 16.44
CA PHE A 436 22.64 -15.11 17.21
C PHE A 436 23.15 -16.54 16.94
N SER A 437 23.57 -16.84 15.70
CA SER A 437 24.14 -18.14 15.28
C SER A 437 25.53 -18.36 15.88
N THR A 438 26.32 -17.29 15.98
CA THR A 438 27.62 -17.34 16.64
C THR A 438 27.39 -17.30 18.15
N GLY A 439 27.20 -18.47 18.77
CA GLY A 439 27.23 -18.57 20.22
C GLY A 439 28.50 -17.93 20.83
N SER A 440 29.59 -17.74 20.11
CA SER A 440 30.68 -16.88 20.59
C SER A 440 30.26 -15.42 20.56
N GLY A 441 30.24 -14.76 21.72
CA GLY A 441 29.91 -13.34 21.88
C GLY A 441 30.91 -12.42 21.17
N LYS A 442 30.85 -12.37 19.83
CA LYS A 442 31.43 -11.29 19.05
C LYS A 442 30.51 -10.10 19.27
N ARG A 443 31.08 -9.03 19.84
CA ARG A 443 30.36 -7.76 20.09
C ARG A 443 29.64 -7.32 18.79
N PRO A 444 28.48 -6.65 18.89
CA PRO A 444 27.70 -6.18 17.75
C PRO A 444 28.55 -5.47 16.67
N LEU A 445 29.58 -4.74 17.06
CA LEU A 445 30.41 -3.91 16.16
C LEU A 445 31.61 -4.66 15.53
N PHE A 446 31.43 -5.87 14.97
CA PHE A 446 32.53 -6.60 14.34
C PHE A 446 33.05 -5.92 13.05
N PHE A 447 32.22 -5.12 12.36
CA PHE A 447 32.55 -4.46 11.09
C PHE A 447 33.64 -3.37 11.22
N LEU A 448 33.78 -2.74 12.39
CA LEU A 448 34.78 -1.69 12.65
C LEU A 448 36.20 -2.22 12.93
N LYS A 449 36.42 -3.55 12.90
CA LYS A 449 37.74 -4.16 13.13
C LYS A 449 38.55 -4.46 11.85
N GLY A 450 38.08 -4.03 10.67
CA GLY A 450 38.77 -4.22 9.39
C GLY A 450 40.13 -3.53 9.24
N PHE A 451 40.56 -2.70 10.19
CA PHE A 451 41.80 -1.91 10.08
C PHE A 451 42.76 -1.99 11.27
N GLN A 452 42.76 -3.10 12.03
CA GLN A 452 43.82 -3.33 13.03
C GLN A 452 44.62 -4.58 12.73
N LYS A 453 45.91 -4.35 12.38
CA LYS A 453 46.95 -5.37 12.24
C LYS A 453 46.91 -6.31 13.44
N LYS A 454 46.90 -7.63 13.18
CA LYS A 454 47.08 -8.68 14.19
C LYS A 454 48.40 -8.41 14.94
N PRO A 455 48.40 -8.21 16.27
CA PRO A 455 49.64 -8.31 17.01
C PRO A 455 49.97 -9.79 17.20
N LEU A 456 51.24 -10.10 17.01
CA LEU A 456 51.87 -11.37 17.27
C LEU A 456 51.58 -11.81 18.72
N SER A 457 51.34 -13.10 18.89
CA SER A 457 51.13 -13.80 20.15
C SER A 457 52.11 -13.38 21.25
N SER A 458 51.62 -12.65 22.25
CA SER A 458 52.26 -12.57 23.55
C SER A 458 51.57 -13.57 24.46
N CYS A 459 52.28 -14.66 24.76
CA CYS A 459 51.95 -15.57 25.85
C CYS A 459 51.85 -14.73 27.13
N LYS A 460 50.62 -14.47 27.58
CA LYS A 460 50.38 -13.89 28.92
C LYS A 460 50.26 -15.07 29.87
N THR A 461 51.28 -15.20 30.72
CA THR A 461 51.26 -15.97 31.95
C THR A 461 50.01 -15.58 32.74
N LEU A 462 49.03 -16.48 32.78
CA LEU A 462 47.90 -16.39 33.70
C LEU A 462 48.45 -16.69 35.09
N SER A 463 48.69 -15.65 35.88
CA SER A 463 48.92 -15.80 37.31
C SER A 463 47.65 -16.37 37.93
N ILE A 464 47.68 -17.65 38.29
CA ILE A 464 46.68 -18.31 39.12
C ILE A 464 46.61 -17.55 40.46
N GLN A 465 45.61 -16.68 40.60
CA GLN A 465 45.24 -16.13 41.89
C GLN A 465 44.37 -17.18 42.59
N ARG A 466 45.03 -17.97 43.44
CA ARG A 466 44.43 -19.00 44.29
C ARG A 466 43.49 -18.33 45.29
N GLN A 467 42.22 -18.16 44.92
CA GLN A 467 41.17 -17.81 45.86
C GLN A 467 40.89 -19.04 46.73
N GLY A 468 41.32 -18.98 48.00
CA GLY A 468 41.08 -20.01 48.99
C GLY A 468 39.58 -20.20 49.22
N SER A 469 39.02 -21.21 48.56
CA SER A 469 37.72 -21.77 48.89
C SER A 469 37.91 -22.82 49.99
N LYS A 470 37.11 -22.71 51.05
CA LYS A 470 37.07 -23.67 52.17
C LYS A 470 36.95 -25.10 51.62
N VAL A 471 38.02 -25.87 51.82
CA VAL A 471 38.16 -27.25 51.38
C VAL A 471 37.29 -28.13 52.28
N LEU A 472 36.15 -28.59 51.77
CA LEU A 472 35.52 -29.81 52.22
C LEU A 472 36.21 -30.95 51.44
N VAL A 473 37.22 -31.57 52.04
CA VAL A 473 37.94 -32.72 51.44
C VAL A 473 36.96 -33.90 51.38
N GLN A 474 36.22 -34.03 50.29
CA GLN A 474 35.83 -35.36 49.83
C GLN A 474 37.08 -35.99 49.24
N MET A 475 37.51 -37.14 49.77
CA MET A 475 38.60 -37.91 49.17
C MET A 475 38.16 -38.28 47.74
N GLU A 476 38.68 -37.56 46.76
CA GLU A 476 38.54 -37.91 45.35
C GLU A 476 39.24 -39.26 45.12
N LYS A 477 38.68 -40.07 44.24
CA LYS A 477 39.25 -41.39 43.95
C LYS A 477 40.63 -41.20 43.25
N PRO A 478 41.59 -42.11 43.50
CA PRO A 478 42.97 -41.95 43.01
C PRO A 478 43.07 -41.93 41.47
N ASP A 479 42.16 -42.62 40.76
CA ASP A 479 42.04 -42.60 39.30
C ASP A 479 41.65 -41.21 38.76
N VAL A 480 40.72 -40.53 39.44
CA VAL A 480 40.28 -39.17 39.06
C VAL A 480 41.40 -38.15 39.27
N MET A 481 42.17 -38.28 40.35
CA MET A 481 43.33 -37.42 40.61
C MET A 481 44.41 -37.61 39.54
N GLN A 482 44.71 -38.86 39.17
CA GLN A 482 45.70 -39.17 38.15
C GLN A 482 45.30 -38.62 36.77
N GLU A 483 44.03 -38.74 36.40
CA GLU A 483 43.54 -38.19 35.13
C GLU A 483 43.55 -36.66 35.12
N ARG A 484 43.29 -36.01 36.26
CA ARG A 484 43.40 -34.56 36.42
C ARG A 484 44.83 -34.07 36.26
N GLU A 485 45.80 -34.73 36.89
CA GLU A 485 47.23 -34.42 36.71
C GLU A 485 47.69 -34.61 35.26
N LYS A 486 47.21 -35.68 34.60
CA LYS A 486 47.48 -35.92 33.17
C LYS A 486 46.94 -34.79 32.29
N VAL A 487 45.71 -34.33 32.54
CA VAL A 487 45.14 -33.17 31.82
C VAL A 487 45.96 -31.91 32.07
N GLU A 488 46.36 -31.63 33.32
CA GLU A 488 47.18 -30.46 33.65
C GLU A 488 48.52 -30.47 32.92
N GLN A 489 49.17 -31.63 32.80
CA GLN A 489 50.40 -31.79 32.00
C GLN A 489 50.14 -31.54 30.51
N LEU A 490 49.06 -32.07 29.94
CA LEU A 490 48.69 -31.89 28.53
C LEU A 490 48.32 -30.44 28.17
N LEU A 491 47.90 -29.63 29.15
CA LEU A 491 47.66 -28.20 28.94
C LEU A 491 48.97 -27.39 28.89
N LEU A 492 50.00 -27.82 29.61
CA LEU A 492 51.33 -27.19 29.62
C LEU A 492 52.12 -27.54 28.35
N GLU A 493 52.05 -28.81 27.94
CA GLU A 493 52.66 -29.32 26.71
C GLU A 493 51.59 -29.92 25.79
N PRO A 494 50.95 -29.10 24.93
CA PRO A 494 49.90 -29.57 24.03
C PRO A 494 50.47 -30.56 23.00
N THR A 495 50.17 -31.84 23.19
CA THR A 495 50.53 -32.93 22.26
C THR A 495 49.37 -33.25 21.33
N ILE A 496 49.68 -33.59 20.07
CA ILE A 496 48.67 -33.92 19.04
C ILE A 496 48.05 -35.30 19.30
N ASP A 497 48.66 -36.11 20.16
CA ASP A 497 48.28 -37.50 20.43
C ASP A 497 46.93 -37.66 21.13
N HIS A 498 46.38 -36.59 21.72
CA HIS A 498 45.06 -36.61 22.35
C HIS A 498 44.01 -35.96 21.45
N ALA A 499 42.92 -36.71 21.18
CA ALA A 499 41.81 -36.24 20.37
C ALA A 499 40.90 -35.29 21.15
N ILE A 500 40.68 -35.55 22.43
CA ILE A 500 39.82 -34.75 23.31
C ILE A 500 40.55 -34.47 24.61
N VAL A 501 40.60 -33.20 25.03
CA VAL A 501 41.14 -32.79 26.34
C VAL A 501 40.13 -31.86 27.00
N CYS A 502 39.62 -32.24 28.17
CA CYS A 502 38.71 -31.44 28.97
C CYS A 502 39.39 -31.07 30.29
N ASP A 503 39.35 -29.79 30.63
CA ASP A 503 39.91 -29.23 31.86
C ASP A 503 38.80 -28.64 32.72
N ASN A 504 38.55 -29.29 33.87
CA ASN A 504 37.62 -28.84 34.90
C ASN A 504 36.26 -28.42 34.32
N LEU A 505 35.75 -29.17 33.34
CA LEU A 505 34.56 -28.80 32.58
C LEU A 505 33.33 -28.81 33.47
N LYS A 506 32.56 -27.72 33.46
CA LYS A 506 31.37 -27.54 34.29
C LYS A 506 30.15 -27.18 33.45
N LYS A 507 29.01 -27.79 33.78
CA LYS A 507 27.70 -27.39 33.26
C LYS A 507 26.69 -27.25 34.38
N PHE A 508 26.25 -26.03 34.61
CA PHE A 508 25.16 -25.68 35.51
C PHE A 508 23.93 -25.27 34.71
N TYR A 509 22.79 -25.88 35.03
CA TYR A 509 21.48 -25.45 34.54
C TYR A 509 20.77 -24.69 35.66
N PRO A 510 20.40 -23.41 35.45
CA PRO A 510 19.65 -22.65 36.44
C PRO A 510 18.27 -23.28 36.67
N GLY A 511 17.75 -23.11 37.88
CA GLY A 511 16.42 -23.58 38.25
C GLY A 511 15.31 -22.92 37.43
N ARG A 512 14.29 -23.69 37.05
CA ARG A 512 13.04 -23.21 36.44
C ARG A 512 11.85 -23.76 37.21
N ASP A 513 10.77 -22.97 37.25
CA ASP A 513 9.47 -23.38 37.81
C ASP A 513 9.56 -23.84 39.28
N GLY A 514 10.28 -23.07 40.11
CA GLY A 514 10.45 -23.36 41.54
C GLY A 514 11.46 -24.47 41.87
N ASN A 515 12.05 -25.13 40.88
CA ASN A 515 13.06 -26.16 41.11
C ASN A 515 14.46 -25.56 41.37
N PRO A 516 15.28 -26.16 42.25
CA PRO A 516 16.65 -25.71 42.46
C PRO A 516 17.52 -25.97 41.22
N GLY A 517 18.48 -25.08 40.97
CA GLY A 517 19.46 -25.27 39.89
C GLY A 517 20.30 -26.52 40.09
N LYS A 518 20.66 -27.19 38.98
CA LYS A 518 21.37 -28.47 39.01
C LYS A 518 22.62 -28.43 38.16
N PHE A 519 23.72 -28.90 38.74
CA PHE A 519 24.92 -29.22 37.98
C PHE A 519 24.72 -30.53 37.22
N ALA A 520 24.81 -30.45 35.89
CA ALA A 520 24.83 -31.63 35.02
C ALA A 520 26.24 -32.21 34.88
N VAL A 521 27.28 -31.36 34.90
CA VAL A 521 28.69 -31.78 34.87
C VAL A 521 29.44 -30.93 35.89
N ARG A 522 30.24 -31.56 36.77
CA ARG A 522 31.02 -30.91 37.84
C ARG A 522 32.49 -31.28 37.68
N GLU A 523 33.33 -30.31 37.31
CA GLU A 523 34.80 -30.45 37.30
C GLU A 523 35.30 -31.68 36.53
N LEU A 524 34.73 -31.95 35.36
CA LEU A 524 35.17 -33.08 34.55
C LEU A 524 36.52 -32.76 33.89
N SER A 525 37.57 -33.45 34.32
CA SER A 525 38.86 -33.52 33.64
C SER A 525 39.01 -34.87 32.97
N LEU A 526 39.27 -34.88 31.66
CA LEU A 526 39.32 -36.09 30.83
C LEU A 526 40.27 -35.86 29.65
N ALA A 527 41.17 -36.80 29.38
CA ALA A 527 42.03 -36.80 28.20
C ALA A 527 41.87 -38.12 27.42
N VAL A 528 41.28 -38.04 26.22
CA VAL A 528 41.09 -39.19 25.32
C VAL A 528 42.16 -39.19 24.22
N PRO A 529 43.06 -40.19 24.19
CA PRO A 529 44.03 -40.43 23.12
C PRO A 529 43.39 -40.65 21.75
N ARG A 530 44.15 -40.36 20.68
CA ARG A 530 43.77 -40.72 19.31
C ARG A 530 43.74 -42.23 19.15
N GLY A 531 42.70 -42.73 18.48
CA GLY A 531 42.51 -44.17 18.21
C GLY A 531 41.89 -44.95 19.36
N GLU A 532 41.63 -44.32 20.51
CA GLU A 532 40.94 -44.98 21.63
C GLU A 532 39.41 -44.97 21.43
N CYS A 533 38.76 -46.10 21.71
CA CYS A 533 37.31 -46.20 21.76
C CYS A 533 36.83 -45.89 23.18
N PHE A 534 36.38 -44.65 23.41
CA PHE A 534 35.92 -44.18 24.71
C PHE A 534 34.40 -44.31 24.86
N GLY A 535 33.94 -45.02 25.91
CA GLY A 535 32.53 -45.19 26.23
C GLY A 535 32.15 -44.56 27.58
N MET A 536 31.13 -43.71 27.61
CA MET A 536 30.59 -43.16 28.86
C MET A 536 29.43 -44.00 29.39
N LEU A 537 29.64 -44.69 30.52
CA LEU A 537 28.60 -45.41 31.25
C LEU A 537 28.22 -44.68 32.54
N GLY A 538 26.93 -44.68 32.89
CA GLY A 538 26.45 -44.13 34.15
C GLY A 538 24.94 -44.13 34.24
N PRO A 539 24.36 -43.89 35.44
CA PRO A 539 22.91 -43.85 35.62
C PRO A 539 22.25 -42.71 34.83
N ASN A 540 20.92 -42.78 34.69
CA ASN A 540 20.14 -41.71 34.07
C ASN A 540 20.30 -40.40 34.85
N GLY A 541 20.55 -39.30 34.14
CA GLY A 541 20.81 -38.00 34.76
C GLY A 541 22.24 -37.75 35.26
N ALA A 542 23.19 -38.64 34.98
CA ALA A 542 24.62 -38.46 35.34
C ALA A 542 25.36 -37.39 34.53
N GLY A 543 24.73 -36.77 33.52
CA GLY A 543 25.35 -35.70 32.73
C GLY A 543 25.94 -36.13 31.38
N LYS A 544 25.89 -37.42 31.01
CA LYS A 544 26.43 -37.97 29.74
C LYS A 544 26.01 -37.15 28.50
N THR A 545 24.71 -36.98 28.30
CA THR A 545 24.17 -36.21 27.16
C THR A 545 24.54 -34.72 27.24
N SER A 546 24.68 -34.16 28.45
CA SER A 546 25.13 -32.78 28.63
C SER A 546 26.60 -32.60 28.28
N PHE A 547 27.44 -33.58 28.62
CA PHE A 547 28.84 -33.61 28.19
C PHE A 547 28.95 -33.67 26.67
N ILE A 548 28.28 -34.65 26.04
CA ILE A 548 28.26 -34.77 24.58
C ILE A 548 27.77 -33.47 23.95
N SER A 549 26.64 -32.91 24.42
CA SER A 549 26.08 -31.63 23.95
C SER A 549 27.05 -30.44 24.08
N MET A 550 27.97 -30.46 25.03
CA MET A 550 29.02 -29.44 25.14
C MET A 550 30.15 -29.67 24.13
N MET A 551 30.59 -30.92 23.98
CA MET A 551 31.65 -31.29 23.04
C MET A 551 31.26 -31.00 21.59
N ILE A 552 29.99 -31.18 21.24
CA ILE A 552 29.45 -30.92 19.89
C ILE A 552 28.91 -29.48 19.73
N GLY A 553 29.12 -28.60 20.72
CA GLY A 553 28.79 -27.17 20.65
C GLY A 553 27.29 -26.81 20.73
N LEU A 554 26.39 -27.78 20.94
CA LEU A 554 24.94 -27.50 21.09
C LEU A 554 24.60 -26.75 22.38
N THR A 555 25.45 -26.87 23.40
CA THR A 555 25.34 -26.13 24.66
C THR A 555 26.72 -25.66 25.11
N LYS A 556 26.84 -24.43 25.61
CA LYS A 556 28.12 -23.94 26.12
C LYS A 556 28.43 -24.49 27.52
N PRO A 557 29.70 -24.77 27.84
CA PRO A 557 30.12 -24.99 29.21
C PRO A 557 29.92 -23.72 30.06
N THR A 558 29.53 -23.90 31.32
CA THR A 558 29.42 -22.81 32.30
C THR A 558 30.80 -22.32 32.73
N SER A 559 31.76 -23.23 32.87
CA SER A 559 33.18 -22.94 33.12
C SER A 559 34.05 -24.15 32.76
N GLY A 560 35.37 -23.99 32.85
CA GLY A 560 36.34 -24.95 32.32
C GLY A 560 36.62 -24.75 30.83
N ALA A 561 37.54 -25.55 30.29
CA ALA A 561 37.95 -25.54 28.89
C ALA A 561 37.84 -26.96 28.30
N ALA A 562 37.59 -27.05 27.00
CA ALA A 562 37.66 -28.32 26.28
C ALA A 562 38.22 -28.11 24.88
N TYR A 563 39.05 -29.05 24.46
CA TYR A 563 39.79 -29.00 23.21
C TYR A 563 39.52 -30.28 22.43
N VAL A 564 39.26 -30.13 21.12
CA VAL A 564 39.12 -31.24 20.17
C VAL A 564 40.21 -31.07 19.11
N GLN A 565 41.12 -32.05 19.01
CA GLN A 565 42.30 -31.96 18.14
C GLN A 565 43.11 -30.66 18.34
N GLY A 566 43.19 -30.17 19.58
CA GLY A 566 43.87 -28.91 19.93
C GLY A 566 43.06 -27.64 19.67
N LEU A 567 41.86 -27.73 19.09
CA LEU A 567 40.96 -26.60 18.88
C LEU A 567 40.01 -26.43 20.07
N ASP A 568 39.93 -25.23 20.64
CA ASP A 568 39.00 -24.93 21.74
C ASP A 568 37.55 -24.83 21.25
N ILE A 569 36.64 -25.57 21.91
CA ILE A 569 35.22 -25.64 21.58
C ILE A 569 34.50 -24.28 21.70
N LYS A 570 35.06 -23.30 22.43
CA LYS A 570 34.46 -21.96 22.55
C LYS A 570 34.83 -21.04 21.40
N THR A 571 35.98 -21.26 20.77
CA THR A 571 36.59 -20.31 19.83
C THR A 571 36.67 -20.84 18.40
N HIS A 572 36.84 -22.15 18.21
CA HIS A 572 37.16 -22.78 16.91
C HIS A 572 36.15 -23.87 16.51
N MET A 573 34.88 -23.70 16.86
CA MET A 573 33.85 -24.74 16.65
C MET A 573 33.64 -25.11 15.17
N ASP A 574 33.71 -24.14 14.25
CA ASP A 574 33.54 -24.41 12.81
C ASP A 574 34.61 -25.36 12.26
N GLY A 575 35.86 -25.24 12.76
CA GLY A 575 36.93 -26.17 12.41
C GLY A 575 36.69 -27.57 13.01
N ILE A 576 36.20 -27.62 14.25
CA ILE A 576 35.88 -28.89 14.94
C ILE A 576 34.79 -29.64 14.18
N TYR A 577 33.75 -28.96 13.69
CA TYR A 577 32.66 -29.59 12.91
C TYR A 577 33.13 -30.30 11.65
N THR A 578 34.21 -29.85 11.01
CA THR A 578 34.77 -30.56 9.84
C THR A 578 35.46 -31.88 10.19
N SER A 579 35.82 -32.08 11.46
CA SER A 579 36.57 -33.23 11.96
C SER A 579 35.73 -34.20 12.80
N MET A 580 34.47 -33.84 13.08
CA MET A 580 33.61 -34.53 14.05
C MET A 580 32.35 -35.04 13.35
N GLY A 581 32.11 -36.35 13.41
CA GLY A 581 30.84 -36.97 13.03
C GLY A 581 30.01 -37.27 14.27
N VAL A 582 28.73 -36.91 14.27
CA VAL A 582 27.80 -37.07 15.40
C VAL A 582 26.55 -37.80 14.95
#